data_AF-A0A0Q9XLB8-F1
#
_entry.id   AF-A0A0Q9XLB8-F1
#
_cell.length_a   1.000
_cell.length_b   1.000
_cell.length_c   1.000
_cell.angle_alpha   90.00
_cell.angle_beta   90.00
_cell.angle_gamma   90.00
#
_symmetry.space_group_name_H-M   'P 1'
#
loop_
_entity.id
_entity.type
_entity.pdbx_description
1 polymer ?
#
loop_
_entity_poly.entity_id
_entity_poly.type
_entity_poly.pdbx_seq_one_letter_code
_entity_poly.pdbx_strand_id
1 'polypeptide(L)'
;MQPVLQLCLLLLLLLLGSGQALGELGCTSDGFCFCTGHQEGDLVPDCTDCRAYYRCGADNIKHELCPPALIFDIQQLACVPGKCPRSDGECAIPNVTTTPTPTPTLTPTPTLPQPAPPNNCLQQEVECSFHGQILPHAEHCRFFWTCVEDCPVLGFCELGKWFDRQKFVCDFPNNVQNCPVGRD
;
A
#
# COMPACT_ATOMS: atom_id res chain seq x y z
N MET A 1 8.74 49.59 -40.51
CA MET A 1 7.55 49.33 -39.66
C MET A 1 7.32 47.83 -39.40
N GLN A 2 7.76 46.92 -40.28
CA GLN A 2 7.69 45.46 -40.08
C GLN A 2 8.52 44.85 -38.92
N PRO A 3 9.72 45.34 -38.54
CA PRO A 3 10.53 44.61 -37.54
C PRO A 3 9.99 44.78 -36.11
N VAL A 4 9.26 45.86 -35.82
CA VAL A 4 8.71 46.14 -34.49
C VAL A 4 7.51 45.24 -34.18
N LEU A 5 6.68 44.95 -35.19
CA LEU A 5 5.53 44.06 -35.05
C LEU A 5 5.96 42.61 -34.80
N GLN A 6 7.04 42.16 -35.45
CA GLN A 6 7.60 40.83 -35.28
C GLN A 6 8.22 40.64 -33.89
N LEU A 7 8.91 41.67 -33.38
CA LEU A 7 9.47 41.66 -32.02
C LEU A 7 8.37 41.62 -30.95
N CYS A 8 7.28 42.35 -31.17
CA CYS A 8 6.12 42.37 -30.26
C CYS A 8 5.39 41.02 -30.22
N LEU A 9 5.25 40.35 -31.37
CA LEU A 9 4.66 39.01 -31.45
C LEU A 9 5.51 37.96 -30.72
N LEU A 10 6.83 38.04 -30.82
CA LEU A 10 7.77 37.16 -30.11
C LEU A 10 7.72 37.38 -28.59
N LEU A 11 7.58 38.64 -28.14
CA LEU A 11 7.41 38.97 -26.72
C LEU A 11 6.07 38.48 -26.14
N LEU A 12 4.99 38.55 -26.92
CA LEU A 12 3.68 38.01 -26.54
C LEU A 12 3.68 36.48 -26.42
N LEU A 13 4.39 35.78 -27.30
CA LEU A 13 4.56 34.32 -27.24
C LEU A 13 5.39 33.87 -26.04
N LEU A 14 6.39 34.67 -25.62
CA LEU A 14 7.20 34.40 -24.42
C LEU A 14 6.40 34.61 -23.12
N LEU A 15 5.46 35.57 -23.09
CA LEU A 15 4.61 35.83 -21.91
C LEU A 15 3.49 34.79 -21.73
N LEU A 16 3.08 34.09 -22.80
CA LEU A 16 2.10 33.01 -22.76
C LEU A 16 2.74 31.63 -22.49
N GLY A 17 4.08 31.55 -22.42
CA GLY A 17 4.85 30.31 -22.56
C GLY A 17 5.39 29.66 -21.29
N SER A 18 5.07 30.10 -20.09
CA SER A 18 5.60 29.48 -18.86
C SER A 18 4.57 29.34 -17.74
N GLY A 19 3.43 28.73 -18.06
CA GLY A 19 2.66 27.97 -17.10
C GLY A 19 3.23 26.54 -16.99
N GLN A 20 4.37 26.38 -16.34
CA GLN A 20 4.80 25.08 -15.85
C GLN A 20 5.00 25.21 -14.36
N ALA A 21 3.90 25.04 -13.62
CA ALA A 21 4.00 24.56 -12.26
C ALA A 21 4.74 23.22 -12.35
N LEU A 22 6.01 23.21 -11.97
CA LEU A 22 6.66 21.97 -11.56
C LEU A 22 6.00 21.55 -10.26
N GLY A 23 4.81 20.95 -10.36
CA GLY A 23 4.39 19.92 -9.44
C GLY A 23 5.31 18.74 -9.72
N GLU A 24 6.23 18.46 -8.82
CA GLU A 24 7.02 17.23 -8.81
C GLU A 24 6.01 16.08 -8.67
N LEU A 25 5.54 15.57 -9.81
CA LEU A 25 4.59 14.47 -9.90
C LEU A 25 5.15 13.29 -9.13
N GLY A 26 4.32 12.70 -8.27
CA GLY A 26 4.63 11.52 -7.45
C GLY A 26 4.95 10.26 -8.27
N CYS A 27 6.07 10.26 -8.98
CA CYS A 27 6.62 9.12 -9.66
C CYS A 27 7.70 8.49 -8.77
N THR A 28 7.75 7.16 -8.74
CA THR A 28 8.90 6.47 -8.14
C THR A 28 10.16 6.80 -8.95
N SER A 29 11.33 6.81 -8.31
CA SER A 29 12.62 7.07 -8.95
C SER A 29 12.96 6.08 -10.07
N ASP A 30 12.23 4.96 -10.16
CA ASP A 30 12.34 3.95 -11.22
C ASP A 30 11.48 4.25 -12.46
N GLY A 31 10.82 5.41 -12.53
CA GLY A 31 10.11 5.86 -13.74
C GLY A 31 8.74 5.21 -13.97
N PHE A 32 8.20 4.47 -13.01
CA PHE A 32 6.82 3.97 -13.07
C PHE A 32 5.86 5.03 -12.51
N CYS A 33 5.16 5.74 -13.40
CA CYS A 33 4.17 6.74 -13.02
C CYS A 33 2.76 6.13 -13.12
N PHE A 34 2.18 5.75 -11.97
CA PHE A 34 0.90 5.03 -11.84
C PHE A 34 -0.31 5.75 -12.46
N CYS A 35 -0.29 7.09 -12.51
CA CYS A 35 -1.40 7.92 -13.00
C CYS A 35 -1.15 8.50 -14.40
N THR A 36 -0.15 8.00 -15.14
CA THR A 36 0.11 8.48 -16.50
C THR A 36 -1.07 8.16 -17.41
N GLY A 37 -1.69 9.19 -18.00
CA GLY A 37 -2.86 9.02 -18.88
C GLY A 37 -4.20 8.94 -18.15
N HIS A 38 -4.20 9.08 -16.82
CA HIS A 38 -5.39 9.13 -15.98
C HIS A 38 -5.70 10.57 -15.55
N GLN A 39 -6.97 10.89 -15.36
CA GLN A 39 -7.44 12.19 -14.91
C GLN A 39 -7.39 12.31 -13.37
N GLU A 40 -7.50 13.54 -12.86
CA GLU A 40 -7.68 13.74 -11.42
C GLU A 40 -8.96 13.05 -10.94
N GLY A 41 -8.85 12.30 -9.85
CA GLY A 41 -9.93 11.50 -9.26
C GLY A 41 -9.97 10.04 -9.72
N ASP A 42 -9.24 9.70 -10.80
CA ASP A 42 -9.17 8.31 -11.28
C ASP A 42 -8.56 7.38 -10.24
N LEU A 43 -9.05 6.15 -10.22
CA LEU A 43 -8.56 5.07 -9.36
C LEU A 43 -7.83 4.04 -10.22
N VAL A 44 -6.57 3.80 -9.89
CA VAL A 44 -5.70 2.85 -10.61
C VAL A 44 -5.27 1.75 -9.64
N PRO A 45 -5.35 0.46 -10.02
CA PRO A 45 -4.95 -0.63 -9.13
C PRO A 45 -3.44 -0.59 -8.83
N ASP A 46 -3.04 -1.00 -7.62
CA ASP A 46 -1.65 -1.33 -7.34
C ASP A 46 -1.35 -2.76 -7.86
N CYS A 47 -0.35 -2.88 -8.73
CA CYS A 47 0.02 -4.15 -9.34
C CYS A 47 0.93 -5.05 -8.48
N THR A 48 1.43 -4.52 -7.37
CA THR A 48 2.21 -5.25 -6.36
C THR A 48 1.37 -5.62 -5.14
N ASP A 49 0.35 -4.82 -4.81
CA ASP A 49 -0.62 -5.10 -3.75
C ASP A 49 -2.06 -5.03 -4.28
N CYS A 50 -2.62 -6.19 -4.59
CA CYS A 50 -4.02 -6.40 -4.99
C CYS A 50 -5.09 -5.75 -4.09
N ARG A 51 -4.75 -5.43 -2.83
CA ARG A 51 -5.65 -4.78 -1.87
C ARG A 51 -5.56 -3.27 -1.92
N ALA A 52 -4.62 -2.73 -2.66
CA ALA A 52 -4.34 -1.32 -2.71
C ALA A 52 -4.64 -0.73 -4.10
N TYR A 53 -4.85 0.59 -4.09
CA TYR A 53 -5.08 1.36 -5.29
C TYR A 53 -4.54 2.78 -5.10
N TYR A 54 -4.26 3.43 -6.22
CA TYR A 54 -3.84 4.81 -6.28
C TYR A 54 -5.03 5.68 -6.66
N ARG A 55 -5.23 6.77 -5.92
CA ARG A 55 -6.09 7.88 -6.34
C ARG A 55 -5.23 8.94 -6.99
N CYS A 56 -5.49 9.20 -8.26
CA CYS A 56 -4.77 10.18 -9.05
C CYS A 56 -5.20 11.59 -8.69
N GLY A 57 -4.23 12.47 -8.45
CA GLY A 57 -4.41 13.90 -8.27
C GLY A 57 -3.42 14.65 -9.15
N ALA A 58 -3.71 15.92 -9.45
CA ALA A 58 -2.84 16.74 -10.30
C ALA A 58 -1.40 16.83 -9.75
N ASP A 59 -1.28 16.97 -8.42
CA ASP A 59 0.01 17.14 -7.73
C ASP A 59 0.23 16.08 -6.62
N ASN A 60 -0.77 15.25 -6.32
CA ASN A 60 -0.68 14.26 -5.26
C ASN A 60 -1.33 12.92 -5.65
N ILE A 61 -0.52 11.86 -5.66
CA ILE A 61 -1.02 10.50 -5.81
C ILE A 61 -1.16 9.90 -4.42
N LYS A 62 -2.36 9.44 -4.07
CA LYS A 62 -2.62 8.80 -2.78
C LYS A 62 -2.66 7.30 -2.95
N HIS A 63 -1.79 6.59 -2.24
CA HIS A 63 -1.85 5.15 -2.11
C HIS A 63 -2.83 4.78 -0.98
N GLU A 64 -3.89 4.03 -1.31
CA GLU A 64 -4.98 3.71 -0.40
C GLU A 64 -5.21 2.20 -0.33
N LEU A 65 -5.36 1.66 0.88
CA LEU A 65 -5.67 0.25 1.09
C LEU A 65 -7.17 0.04 1.22
N CYS A 66 -7.68 -1.02 0.62
CA CYS A 66 -9.03 -1.49 0.88
C CYS A 66 -9.20 -1.94 2.33
N PRO A 67 -10.44 -1.86 2.88
CA PRO A 67 -10.77 -2.50 4.14
C PRO A 67 -10.36 -3.98 4.16
N PRO A 68 -10.10 -4.56 5.36
CA PRO A 68 -9.72 -5.96 5.47
C PRO A 68 -10.68 -6.90 4.72
N ALA A 69 -10.13 -7.96 4.11
CA ALA A 69 -10.83 -8.95 3.29
C ALA A 69 -11.43 -8.45 1.95
N LEU A 70 -11.14 -7.22 1.53
CA LEU A 70 -11.52 -6.69 0.22
C LEU A 70 -10.28 -6.46 -0.67
N ILE A 71 -10.48 -6.62 -1.98
CA ILE A 71 -9.51 -6.28 -3.01
C ILE A 71 -10.07 -5.14 -3.86
N PHE A 72 -9.20 -4.28 -4.42
CA PHE A 72 -9.66 -3.17 -5.24
C PHE A 72 -10.02 -3.66 -6.64
N ASP A 73 -11.30 -3.68 -7.01
CA ASP A 73 -11.75 -4.06 -8.35
C ASP A 73 -11.80 -2.87 -9.30
N ILE A 74 -11.01 -2.94 -10.38
CA ILE A 74 -10.89 -1.88 -11.38
C ILE A 74 -12.15 -1.69 -12.23
N GLN A 75 -12.92 -2.77 -12.48
CA GLN A 75 -14.15 -2.69 -13.26
C GLN A 75 -15.28 -2.03 -12.46
N GLN A 76 -15.26 -2.20 -11.13
CA GLN A 76 -16.22 -1.59 -10.22
C GLN A 76 -15.72 -0.30 -9.55
N LEU A 77 -14.45 0.04 -9.76
CA LEU A 77 -13.74 1.15 -9.11
C LEU A 77 -13.96 1.16 -7.58
N ALA A 78 -13.98 -0.03 -6.97
CA ALA A 78 -14.40 -0.22 -5.59
C ALA A 78 -13.71 -1.41 -4.92
N CYS A 79 -13.61 -1.37 -3.59
CA CYS A 79 -13.17 -2.50 -2.81
C CYS A 79 -14.28 -3.55 -2.71
N VAL A 80 -14.02 -4.74 -3.24
CA VAL A 80 -14.99 -5.84 -3.27
C VAL A 80 -14.40 -7.13 -2.70
N PRO A 81 -15.24 -8.07 -2.24
CA PRO A 81 -14.76 -9.36 -1.76
C PRO A 81 -13.98 -10.08 -2.87
N GLY A 82 -12.76 -10.54 -2.57
CA GLY A 82 -11.94 -11.25 -3.53
C GLY A 82 -10.65 -11.81 -2.94
N LYS A 83 -9.84 -12.44 -3.79
CA LYS A 83 -8.57 -13.06 -3.44
C LYS A 83 -7.45 -12.50 -4.31
N CYS A 84 -6.24 -12.52 -3.77
CA CYS A 84 -5.04 -12.16 -4.48
C CYS A 84 -4.35 -13.40 -5.07
N PRO A 85 -3.55 -13.27 -6.15
CA PRO A 85 -3.33 -12.07 -6.96
C PRO A 85 -4.56 -11.70 -7.81
N ARG A 86 -4.66 -10.44 -8.26
CA ARG A 86 -5.73 -10.02 -9.18
C ARG A 86 -5.57 -10.72 -10.53
N SER A 87 -6.69 -11.07 -11.17
CA SER A 87 -6.76 -11.75 -12.48
C SER A 87 -7.43 -10.91 -13.57
N ASP A 88 -7.60 -9.61 -13.32
CA ASP A 88 -8.30 -8.64 -14.18
C ASP A 88 -7.51 -8.20 -15.41
N GLY A 89 -6.23 -8.53 -15.52
CA GLY A 89 -5.43 -8.34 -16.73
C GLY A 89 -4.89 -6.92 -16.96
N GLU A 90 -5.28 -5.96 -16.10
CA GLU A 90 -4.79 -4.56 -16.16
C GLU A 90 -3.33 -4.43 -15.69
N CYS A 91 -2.88 -5.37 -14.85
CA CYS A 91 -1.49 -5.48 -14.44
C CYS A 91 -0.72 -6.38 -15.40
N ALA A 92 -0.28 -5.79 -16.51
CA ALA A 92 0.74 -6.40 -17.35
C ALA A 92 2.08 -6.34 -16.61
N ILE A 93 2.37 -7.33 -15.76
CA ILE A 93 3.74 -7.54 -15.29
C ILE A 93 4.54 -7.95 -16.53
N PRO A 94 5.54 -7.18 -17.01
CA PRO A 94 6.47 -7.72 -17.98
C PRO A 94 7.17 -8.89 -17.28
N ASN A 95 6.87 -10.12 -17.71
CA ASN A 95 7.43 -11.39 -17.23
C ASN A 95 8.67 -11.18 -16.35
N VAL A 96 8.48 -11.13 -15.02
CA VAL A 96 9.58 -11.19 -14.07
C VAL A 96 10.07 -12.62 -14.13
N THR A 97 10.96 -12.87 -15.08
CA THR A 97 11.84 -14.02 -15.03
C THR A 97 12.69 -13.82 -13.79
N THR A 98 12.34 -14.52 -12.71
CA THR A 98 13.10 -14.59 -11.47
C THR A 98 14.51 -15.08 -11.77
N THR A 99 15.38 -14.13 -12.08
CA THR A 99 16.82 -14.32 -12.10
C THR A 99 17.29 -13.94 -10.70
N PRO A 100 17.91 -14.84 -9.92
CA PRO A 100 18.41 -14.48 -8.60
C PRO A 100 19.53 -13.45 -8.76
N THR A 101 19.24 -12.19 -8.43
CA THR A 101 20.27 -11.14 -8.35
C THR A 101 21.09 -11.36 -7.07
N PRO A 102 22.43 -11.39 -7.16
CA PRO A 102 23.27 -11.63 -5.99
C PRO A 102 23.21 -10.47 -5.00
N THR A 103 23.01 -10.83 -3.74
CA THR A 103 22.96 -9.98 -2.55
C THR A 103 24.18 -9.05 -2.43
N PRO A 104 24.01 -7.74 -2.19
CA PRO A 104 25.12 -6.91 -1.73
C PRO A 104 25.42 -7.24 -0.26
N THR A 105 26.61 -7.78 0.00
CA THR A 105 27.15 -8.01 1.34
C THR A 105 27.39 -6.67 2.03
N LEU A 106 26.58 -6.33 3.05
CA LEU A 106 26.88 -5.22 3.95
C LEU A 106 27.40 -5.75 5.29
N THR A 107 28.56 -5.23 5.66
CA THR A 107 29.36 -5.50 6.87
C THR A 107 28.56 -5.12 8.15
N PRO A 108 28.60 -5.94 9.22
CA PRO A 108 27.73 -5.75 10.38
C PRO A 108 28.12 -4.52 11.23
N THR A 109 27.14 -3.65 11.47
CA THR A 109 27.18 -2.62 12.51
C THR A 109 26.61 -3.21 13.81
N PRO A 110 27.26 -3.07 14.97
CA PRO A 110 26.80 -3.68 16.21
C PRO A 110 25.62 -2.90 16.79
N THR A 111 24.43 -3.49 16.80
CA THR A 111 23.25 -2.93 17.49
C THR A 111 22.53 -4.06 18.24
N LEU A 112 22.02 -3.73 19.43
CA LEU A 112 21.35 -4.52 20.50
C LEU A 112 20.51 -5.74 20.04
N PRO A 113 20.20 -6.72 20.92
CA PRO A 113 19.47 -7.92 20.57
C PRO A 113 18.04 -7.59 20.14
N GLN A 114 17.88 -7.42 18.83
CA GLN A 114 16.60 -7.45 18.15
C GLN A 114 16.22 -8.93 17.98
N PRO A 115 14.99 -9.34 18.33
CA PRO A 115 14.51 -10.68 18.02
C PRO A 115 14.70 -10.91 16.52
N ALA A 116 15.42 -11.99 16.18
CA ALA A 116 15.67 -12.36 14.81
C ALA A 116 14.35 -12.48 14.04
N PRO A 117 14.29 -12.05 12.76
CA PRO A 117 13.13 -12.29 11.92
C PRO A 117 12.92 -13.81 11.85
N PRO A 118 11.72 -14.34 12.20
CA PRO A 118 11.49 -15.76 12.11
C PRO A 118 11.40 -16.11 10.63
N ASN A 119 12.51 -16.56 10.09
CA ASN A 119 12.64 -17.22 8.80
C ASN A 119 12.04 -18.64 8.81
N ASN A 120 11.12 -18.94 9.74
CA ASN A 120 10.24 -20.08 9.64
C ASN A 120 8.80 -19.67 9.96
N CYS A 121 7.92 -19.71 8.95
CA CYS A 121 6.48 -19.69 9.16
C CYS A 121 5.95 -20.98 9.82
N LEU A 122 6.83 -21.79 10.41
CA LEU A 122 6.57 -23.15 10.89
C LEU A 122 6.50 -23.24 12.43
N GLN A 123 6.32 -22.13 13.13
CA GLN A 123 6.04 -22.15 14.57
C GLN A 123 4.52 -22.08 14.75
N GLN A 124 3.91 -23.25 14.62
CA GLN A 124 2.50 -23.47 14.37
C GLN A 124 1.66 -23.40 15.66
N GLU A 125 1.27 -22.19 16.03
CA GLU A 125 0.18 -21.97 17.00
C GLU A 125 -1.02 -21.25 16.36
N VAL A 126 -0.83 -20.66 15.17
CA VAL A 126 -1.84 -19.91 14.44
C VAL A 126 -1.92 -20.45 13.02
N GLU A 127 -3.07 -21.02 12.66
CA GLU A 127 -3.32 -21.57 11.33
C GLU A 127 -4.03 -20.52 10.46
N CYS A 128 -3.35 -20.12 9.38
CA CYS A 128 -3.93 -19.25 8.37
C CYS A 128 -4.80 -20.08 7.42
N SER A 129 -6.06 -19.67 7.26
CA SER A 129 -7.01 -20.24 6.32
C SER A 129 -6.91 -19.61 4.93
N PHE A 130 -6.51 -18.34 4.86
CA PHE A 130 -6.28 -17.61 3.60
C PHE A 130 -5.39 -16.37 3.80
N HIS A 131 -4.72 -15.94 2.73
CA HIS A 131 -3.94 -14.69 2.71
C HIS A 131 -4.81 -13.49 3.11
N GLY A 132 -4.34 -12.68 4.05
CA GLY A 132 -5.03 -11.48 4.54
C GLY A 132 -6.03 -11.75 5.67
N GLN A 133 -6.18 -13.01 6.11
CA GLN A 133 -6.96 -13.31 7.31
C GLN A 133 -6.35 -12.61 8.52
N ILE A 134 -7.22 -12.02 9.34
CA ILE A 134 -6.83 -11.44 10.63
C ILE A 134 -7.37 -12.35 11.74
N LEU A 135 -6.50 -12.79 12.63
CA LEU A 135 -6.85 -13.67 13.75
C LEU A 135 -6.57 -12.96 15.08
N PRO A 136 -7.46 -13.05 16.07
CA PRO A 136 -7.20 -12.45 17.37
C PRO A 136 -6.10 -13.22 18.10
N HIS A 137 -5.20 -12.51 18.79
CA HIS A 137 -4.20 -13.17 19.63
C HIS A 137 -4.88 -13.84 20.83
N ALA A 138 -4.48 -15.05 21.24
CA ALA A 138 -5.15 -15.75 22.34
C ALA A 138 -5.09 -14.96 23.66
N GLU A 139 -3.90 -14.48 24.04
CA GLU A 139 -3.64 -13.91 25.37
C GLU A 139 -3.64 -12.37 25.46
N HIS A 140 -3.21 -11.66 24.41
CA HIS A 140 -3.01 -10.21 24.47
C HIS A 140 -4.13 -9.46 23.74
N CYS A 141 -4.85 -8.57 24.44
CA CYS A 141 -5.94 -7.79 23.83
C CYS A 141 -5.48 -6.80 22.78
N ARG A 142 -4.22 -6.36 22.83
CA ARG A 142 -3.65 -5.42 21.86
C ARG A 142 -3.11 -6.11 20.62
N PHE A 143 -2.93 -7.42 20.63
CA PHE A 143 -2.25 -8.14 19.56
C PHE A 143 -3.25 -8.87 18.67
N PHE A 144 -2.88 -8.99 17.41
CA PHE A 144 -3.60 -9.77 16.40
C PHE A 144 -2.59 -10.35 15.43
N TRP A 145 -3.01 -11.33 14.64
CA TRP A 145 -2.20 -11.92 13.57
C TRP A 145 -2.76 -11.46 12.23
N THR A 146 -1.88 -11.12 11.29
CA THR A 146 -2.23 -10.93 9.88
C THR A 146 -1.53 -12.00 9.06
N CYS A 147 -2.30 -12.79 8.33
CA CYS A 147 -1.76 -13.84 7.47
C CYS A 147 -1.25 -13.22 6.17
N VAL A 148 0.02 -13.46 5.84
CA VAL A 148 0.60 -13.17 4.53
C VAL A 148 0.93 -14.51 3.90
N GLU A 149 0.19 -14.88 2.86
CA GLU A 149 0.12 -16.27 2.37
C GLU A 149 -0.31 -17.20 3.52
N ASP A 150 0.51 -18.19 3.84
CA ASP A 150 0.29 -19.14 4.93
C ASP A 150 1.05 -18.75 6.22
N CYS A 151 1.67 -17.56 6.25
CA CYS A 151 2.53 -17.12 7.34
C CYS A 151 1.79 -16.10 8.24
N PRO A 152 1.49 -16.44 9.51
CA PRO A 152 0.93 -15.48 10.45
C PRO A 152 2.02 -14.50 10.91
N VAL A 153 1.73 -13.20 10.76
CA VAL A 153 2.61 -12.10 11.21
C VAL A 153 1.93 -11.38 12.37
N LEU A 154 2.68 -11.17 13.47
CA LEU A 154 2.16 -10.48 14.66
C LEU A 154 1.98 -8.99 14.38
N GLY A 155 0.76 -8.50 14.60
CA GLY A 155 0.36 -7.10 14.54
C GLY A 155 -0.05 -6.54 15.91
N PHE A 156 -0.02 -5.21 16.01
CA PHE A 156 -0.29 -4.47 17.24
C PHE A 156 -1.31 -3.38 16.98
N CYS A 157 -2.32 -3.28 17.83
CA CYS A 157 -3.15 -2.08 17.90
C CYS A 157 -2.33 -0.89 18.43
N GLU A 158 -2.75 0.31 18.03
CA GLU A 158 -2.25 1.57 18.58
C GLU A 158 -2.31 1.56 20.11
N LEU A 159 -1.43 2.33 20.75
CA LEU A 159 -1.38 2.41 22.20
C LEU A 159 -2.74 2.83 22.76
N GLY A 160 -3.22 2.08 23.77
CA GLY A 160 -4.51 2.31 24.40
C GLY A 160 -5.72 1.75 23.64
N LYS A 161 -5.53 0.99 22.55
CA LYS A 161 -6.60 0.30 21.82
C LYS A 161 -6.50 -1.22 21.97
N TRP A 162 -7.65 -1.88 21.93
CA TRP A 162 -7.80 -3.33 21.94
C TRP A 162 -8.37 -3.81 20.60
N PHE A 163 -8.01 -5.03 20.24
CA PHE A 163 -8.50 -5.69 19.03
C PHE A 163 -9.91 -6.26 19.28
N ASP A 164 -10.90 -5.71 18.58
CA ASP A 164 -12.26 -6.22 18.55
C ASP A 164 -12.29 -7.51 17.71
N ARG A 165 -12.47 -8.65 18.39
CA ARG A 165 -12.41 -9.99 17.77
C ARG A 165 -13.58 -10.33 16.85
N GLN A 166 -14.65 -9.52 16.85
CA GLN A 166 -15.82 -9.71 16.01
C GLN A 166 -15.79 -8.77 14.80
N LYS A 167 -15.31 -7.53 15.01
CA LYS A 167 -15.23 -6.52 13.94
C LYS A 167 -13.88 -6.52 13.22
N PHE A 168 -12.89 -7.25 13.73
CA PHE A 168 -11.53 -7.32 13.20
C PHE A 168 -10.87 -5.94 13.06
N VAL A 169 -11.07 -5.07 14.06
CA VAL A 169 -10.56 -3.69 14.09
C VAL A 169 -10.05 -3.32 15.48
N CYS A 170 -9.10 -2.40 15.55
CA CYS A 170 -8.65 -1.82 16.82
C CYS A 170 -9.61 -0.72 17.28
N ASP A 171 -10.15 -0.85 18.49
CA ASP A 171 -11.09 0.09 19.09
C ASP A 171 -10.71 0.38 20.55
N PHE A 172 -11.32 1.38 21.17
CA PHE A 172 -11.08 1.68 22.58
C PHE A 172 -11.57 0.52 23.48
N PRO A 173 -10.87 0.21 24.59
CA PRO A 173 -11.22 -0.89 25.49
C PRO A 173 -12.69 -0.89 25.93
N ASN A 174 -13.29 0.29 26.14
CA ASN A 174 -14.70 0.43 26.51
C ASN A 174 -15.68 -0.13 25.46
N ASN A 175 -15.26 -0.19 24.19
CA ASN A 175 -16.04 -0.68 23.06
C ASN A 175 -15.74 -2.16 22.73
N VAL A 176 -14.70 -2.75 23.36
CA VAL A 176 -14.20 -4.10 23.07
C VAL A 176 -14.52 -5.02 24.24
N GLN A 177 -15.65 -5.72 24.13
CA GLN A 177 -16.13 -6.66 25.16
C GLN A 177 -15.70 -8.12 24.90
N ASN A 178 -15.06 -8.38 23.77
CA ASN A 178 -14.73 -9.71 23.27
C ASN A 178 -13.24 -10.03 23.40
N CYS A 179 -12.52 -9.41 24.34
CA CYS A 179 -11.18 -9.85 24.72
C CYS A 179 -11.22 -10.70 26.01
N PRO A 180 -10.84 -11.98 25.97
CA PRO A 180 -10.96 -12.91 27.10
C PRO A 180 -10.09 -12.57 28.30
N VAL A 181 -8.95 -11.90 28.11
CA VAL A 181 -7.99 -11.62 29.21
C VAL A 181 -8.19 -10.22 29.81
N GLY A 182 -8.85 -9.30 29.09
CA GLY A 182 -9.09 -7.92 29.54
C GLY A 182 -7.82 -7.15 29.95
N ARG A 183 -6.65 -7.61 29.45
CA ARG A 183 -5.33 -7.08 29.78
C ARG A 183 -4.48 -7.07 28.50
N ASP A 184 -3.64 -6.06 28.40
CA ASP A 184 -2.59 -5.91 27.38
C ASP A 184 -1.33 -6.74 27.71
#